data_AF-A0A182YDK6-F1
#
_entry.id   AF-A0A182YDK6-F1
#
_cell.length_a   1.000
_cell.length_b   1.000
_cell.length_c   1.000
_cell.angle_alpha   90.00
_cell.angle_beta   90.00
_cell.angle_gamma   90.00
#
_symmetry.space_group_name_H-M   'P 1'
#
loop_
_entity.id
_entity.type
_entity.pdbx_description
1 polymer ?
#
loop_
_entity_poly.entity_id
_entity_poly.type
_entity_poly.pdbx_seq_one_letter_code
_entity_poly.pdbx_strand_id
1 'polypeptide(L)'
;MEPLEQWFVLAGYVRFHQWLGFQPYRLDSGAVSPFFVHTLVQFCGVLVNLVLIIYRRRCILYHCESIGMVVDVIKLLTILLASLITYVELVRTVQNVCHCWKALYRAHLTLQNKGMVDHRLLARTIRLYWWFVLATFVYIVGNECHSYFYAKKKQTKRFYLYFFSLQYVLHVKSQQLIYPSIMLDFYLRMTRTALEHHIELLQCSERLGSTRYLEFLASKINTLKLLHSDLHRASAELNEAYGWTYLIIYWKNYIHVLSNSYWVVFWILNGELNHAAMILNRLIVRTFFIAAIFYVNSRAKNASDRFRHRIHTIDVGVQTRSKSLFTMIESFILQTKMETIRLTAGGCFTLNFEPILTKFEKKYNQELKDGNVSTTTQFEYAYCMVRSDFTSDMKTGLVLLEDLFVKHPEGRRDYLYYMAIGHTRLKEYSEALKHAQAFLEIEPNNQQVIALEELIKKRMDIEGMKGVAKATGAVLVFGGIVGLGLALLKK
;
A
#
# COMPACT_ATOMS: atom_id res chain seq x y z
N MET A 1 28.30 -24.21 -10.22
CA MET A 1 27.08 -23.62 -9.63
C MET A 1 27.25 -22.11 -9.66
N GLU A 2 26.27 -21.39 -10.17
CA GLU A 2 26.41 -19.98 -10.59
C GLU A 2 26.16 -18.98 -9.43
N PRO A 3 26.74 -17.76 -9.46
CA PRO A 3 26.80 -16.85 -8.31
C PRO A 3 25.43 -16.30 -7.86
N LEU A 4 24.49 -16.13 -8.80
CA LEU A 4 23.18 -15.53 -8.52
C LEU A 4 22.22 -16.53 -7.86
N GLU A 5 22.27 -17.80 -8.27
CA GLU A 5 21.46 -18.88 -7.67
C GLU A 5 21.98 -19.32 -6.29
N GLN A 6 23.26 -19.09 -5.99
CA GLN A 6 23.85 -19.30 -4.66
C GLN A 6 23.62 -18.12 -3.71
N TRP A 7 23.10 -17.00 -4.21
CA TRP A 7 22.80 -15.85 -3.38
C TRP A 7 21.73 -16.21 -2.34
N PHE A 8 22.10 -16.20 -1.06
CA PHE A 8 21.23 -16.62 0.06
C PHE A 8 19.85 -15.94 0.05
N VAL A 9 19.79 -14.70 -0.43
CA VAL A 9 18.55 -13.93 -0.58
C VAL A 9 17.61 -14.61 -1.58
N LEU A 10 18.13 -15.10 -2.69
CA LEU A 10 17.38 -15.56 -3.85
C LEU A 10 17.18 -17.07 -3.88
N ALA A 11 18.13 -17.84 -3.33
CA ALA A 11 18.20 -19.30 -3.47
C ALA A 11 16.94 -20.02 -2.99
N GLY A 12 16.42 -19.67 -1.81
CA GLY A 12 15.19 -20.27 -1.27
C GLY A 12 13.95 -19.90 -2.07
N TYR A 13 13.85 -18.62 -2.48
CA TYR A 13 12.72 -18.11 -3.27
C TYR A 13 12.65 -18.77 -4.64
N VAL A 14 13.77 -18.86 -5.35
CA VAL A 14 13.85 -19.41 -6.70
C VAL A 14 13.51 -20.89 -6.71
N ARG A 15 14.13 -21.68 -5.83
CA ARG A 15 13.87 -23.13 -5.76
C ARG A 15 12.41 -23.45 -5.47
N PHE A 16 11.79 -22.70 -4.56
CA PHE A 16 10.38 -22.87 -4.23
C PHE A 16 9.46 -22.59 -5.42
N HIS A 17 9.69 -21.49 -6.14
CA HIS A 17 8.84 -21.12 -7.29
C HIS A 17 9.14 -21.93 -8.55
N GLN A 18 10.38 -22.40 -8.73
CA GLN A 18 10.74 -23.39 -9.77
C GLN A 18 9.99 -24.70 -9.55
N TRP A 19 9.97 -25.23 -8.32
CA TRP A 19 9.25 -26.46 -7.99
C TRP A 19 7.74 -26.34 -8.22
N LEU A 20 7.17 -25.17 -7.92
CA LEU A 20 5.75 -24.87 -8.15
C LEU A 20 5.40 -24.59 -9.62
N GLY A 21 6.37 -24.55 -10.54
CA GLY A 21 6.15 -24.31 -11.97
C GLY A 21 6.00 -22.83 -12.36
N PHE A 22 6.24 -21.89 -11.44
CA PHE A 22 6.11 -20.45 -11.70
C PHE A 22 7.39 -19.78 -12.22
N GLN A 23 8.47 -20.55 -12.42
CA GLN A 23 9.74 -20.05 -12.94
C GLN A 23 10.45 -21.17 -13.73
N PRO A 24 10.14 -21.38 -15.02
CA PRO A 24 10.69 -22.48 -15.80
C PRO A 24 12.15 -22.27 -16.21
N TYR A 25 12.79 -21.17 -15.82
CA TYR A 25 14.10 -20.76 -16.33
C TYR A 25 15.13 -20.52 -15.22
N ARG A 26 16.41 -20.63 -15.61
CA ARG A 26 17.56 -20.18 -14.80
C ARG A 26 17.68 -18.66 -14.88
N LEU A 27 17.98 -18.00 -13.76
CA LEU A 27 18.07 -16.53 -13.72
C LEU A 27 19.34 -15.97 -14.35
N ASP A 28 20.39 -16.77 -14.43
CA ASP A 28 21.68 -16.35 -14.98
C ASP A 28 21.69 -16.35 -16.51
N SER A 29 21.19 -17.42 -17.13
CA SER A 29 21.17 -17.63 -18.58
C SER A 29 19.80 -17.41 -19.24
N GLY A 30 18.71 -17.39 -18.48
CA GLY A 30 17.34 -17.42 -19.04
C GLY A 30 16.97 -18.76 -19.67
N ALA A 31 17.81 -19.79 -19.54
CA ALA A 31 17.58 -21.10 -20.15
C ALA A 31 16.44 -21.85 -19.45
N VAL A 32 15.52 -22.41 -20.23
CA VAL A 32 14.23 -22.99 -19.80
C VAL A 32 14.32 -24.47 -19.33
N SER A 33 15.47 -25.13 -19.52
CA SER A 33 15.68 -26.54 -19.15
C SER A 33 16.46 -26.65 -17.83
N PRO A 34 16.08 -27.48 -16.82
CA PRO A 34 15.07 -28.57 -16.84
C PRO A 34 13.72 -28.26 -16.15
N PHE A 35 13.50 -27.04 -15.64
CA PHE A 35 12.33 -26.71 -14.81
C PHE A 35 11.00 -26.61 -15.58
N PHE A 36 11.05 -26.54 -16.91
CA PHE A 36 9.87 -26.54 -17.78
C PHE A 36 8.87 -27.66 -17.47
N VAL A 37 9.34 -28.84 -17.05
CA VAL A 37 8.47 -29.97 -16.70
C VAL A 37 7.48 -29.61 -15.59
N HIS A 38 7.92 -28.88 -14.56
CA HIS A 38 7.04 -28.46 -13.46
C HIS A 38 5.96 -27.48 -13.93
N THR A 39 6.33 -26.53 -14.78
CA THR A 39 5.39 -25.59 -15.41
C THR A 39 4.39 -26.32 -16.29
N LEU A 40 4.82 -27.32 -17.06
CA LEU A 40 3.95 -28.13 -17.91
C LEU A 40 2.95 -28.94 -17.06
N VAL A 41 3.41 -29.58 -15.99
CA VAL A 41 2.55 -30.31 -15.05
C VAL A 41 1.50 -29.39 -14.43
N GLN A 42 1.93 -28.19 -13.98
CA GLN A 42 1.02 -27.18 -13.45
C GLN A 42 -0.02 -26.72 -14.48
N PHE A 43 0.42 -26.45 -15.72
CA PHE A 43 -0.44 -26.06 -16.82
C PHE A 43 -1.48 -27.13 -17.15
N CYS A 44 -1.03 -28.39 -17.30
CA CYS A 44 -1.93 -29.53 -17.51
C CYS A 44 -2.92 -29.69 -16.36
N GLY A 45 -2.49 -29.52 -15.11
CA GLY A 45 -3.37 -29.57 -13.94
C GLY A 45 -4.47 -28.49 -13.96
N VAL A 46 -4.10 -27.25 -14.31
CA VAL A 46 -5.06 -26.14 -14.47
C VAL A 46 -6.03 -26.43 -15.61
N LEU A 47 -5.54 -26.92 -16.76
CA LEU A 47 -6.37 -27.25 -17.92
C LEU A 47 -7.36 -28.37 -17.61
N VAL A 48 -6.90 -29.47 -16.99
CA VAL A 48 -7.76 -30.58 -16.57
C VAL A 48 -8.85 -30.11 -15.62
N ASN A 49 -8.51 -29.23 -14.66
CA ASN A 49 -9.51 -28.70 -13.74
C ASN A 49 -10.56 -27.84 -14.47
N LEU A 50 -10.14 -26.96 -15.38
CA LEU A 50 -11.05 -26.16 -16.20
C LEU A 50 -11.96 -27.05 -17.06
N VAL A 51 -11.42 -28.09 -17.70
CA VAL A 51 -12.20 -29.06 -18.49
C VAL A 51 -13.21 -29.79 -17.62
N LEU A 52 -12.84 -30.20 -16.40
CA LEU A 52 -13.76 -30.85 -15.45
C LEU A 52 -14.90 -29.92 -15.02
N ILE A 53 -14.61 -28.62 -14.80
CA ILE A 53 -15.64 -27.62 -14.48
C ILE A 53 -16.61 -27.44 -15.65
N ILE A 54 -16.10 -27.38 -16.89
CA ILE A 54 -16.91 -27.21 -18.09
C ILE A 54 -17.76 -28.47 -18.37
N TYR A 55 -17.16 -29.66 -18.29
CA TYR A 55 -17.85 -30.92 -18.54
C TYR A 55 -18.94 -31.21 -17.49
N ARG A 56 -18.66 -30.93 -16.21
CA ARG A 56 -19.62 -31.11 -15.10
C ARG A 56 -20.39 -29.84 -14.74
N ARG A 57 -20.53 -28.89 -15.68
CA ARG A 57 -21.15 -27.57 -15.44
C ARG A 57 -22.49 -27.63 -14.71
N ARG A 58 -23.36 -28.58 -15.08
CA ARG A 58 -24.70 -28.78 -14.49
C ARG A 58 -24.67 -29.14 -13.00
N CYS A 59 -23.56 -29.64 -12.47
CA CYS A 59 -23.43 -30.09 -11.09
C CYS A 59 -22.59 -29.16 -10.21
N ILE A 60 -22.05 -28.07 -10.76
CA ILE A 60 -21.04 -27.23 -10.08
C ILE A 60 -21.49 -25.77 -9.95
N LEU A 61 -22.01 -25.14 -11.01
CA LEU A 61 -22.44 -23.74 -10.96
C LEU A 61 -23.80 -23.58 -10.27
N TYR A 62 -24.05 -22.45 -9.59
CA TYR A 62 -25.35 -22.19 -9.00
C TYR A 62 -26.45 -22.16 -10.07
N HIS A 63 -27.44 -23.05 -9.93
CA HIS A 63 -28.59 -23.16 -10.84
C HIS A 63 -29.86 -22.53 -10.28
N CYS A 64 -29.91 -22.26 -8.96
CA CYS A 64 -31.12 -21.83 -8.28
C CYS A 64 -31.59 -20.41 -8.66
N GLU A 65 -30.70 -19.57 -9.21
CA GLU A 65 -31.02 -18.22 -9.68
C GLU A 65 -30.27 -17.91 -10.98
N SER A 66 -30.95 -17.29 -11.95
CA SER A 66 -30.36 -16.88 -13.24
C SER A 66 -29.19 -15.92 -13.04
N ILE A 67 -29.30 -15.01 -12.07
CA ILE A 67 -28.26 -14.03 -11.71
C ILE A 67 -27.02 -14.74 -11.14
N GLY A 68 -27.19 -15.72 -10.25
CA GLY A 68 -26.08 -16.48 -9.67
C GLY A 68 -25.28 -17.27 -10.69
N MET A 69 -25.97 -17.86 -11.68
CA MET A 69 -25.30 -18.55 -12.77
C MET A 69 -24.42 -17.62 -13.62
N VAL A 70 -24.93 -16.42 -13.96
CA VAL A 70 -24.17 -15.41 -14.72
C VAL A 70 -22.93 -14.98 -13.96
N VAL A 71 -23.08 -14.71 -12.66
CA VAL A 71 -21.98 -14.30 -11.78
C VAL A 71 -20.90 -15.38 -11.68
N ASP A 72 -21.26 -16.65 -11.51
CA ASP A 72 -20.27 -17.73 -11.43
C ASP A 72 -19.54 -17.95 -12.76
N VAL A 73 -20.22 -17.76 -13.90
CA VAL A 73 -19.59 -17.79 -15.23
C VAL A 73 -18.58 -16.65 -15.38
N ILE A 74 -18.92 -15.44 -14.95
CA ILE A 74 -17.99 -14.29 -14.97
C ILE A 74 -16.76 -14.57 -14.09
N LYS A 75 -16.95 -15.14 -12.89
CA LYS A 75 -15.83 -15.54 -12.02
C LYS A 75 -14.94 -16.61 -12.66
N LEU A 76 -15.53 -17.60 -13.32
CA LEU A 76 -14.76 -18.63 -14.02
C LEU A 76 -13.99 -18.06 -15.20
N LEU A 77 -14.61 -17.19 -16.00
CA LEU A 77 -13.99 -16.55 -17.16
C LEU A 77 -12.83 -15.64 -16.74
N THR A 78 -12.97 -14.88 -15.65
CA THR A 78 -11.89 -14.05 -15.13
C THR A 78 -10.73 -14.87 -14.56
N ILE A 79 -10.99 -16.02 -13.92
CA ILE A 79 -9.93 -16.97 -13.51
C ILE A 79 -9.22 -17.56 -14.72
N LEU A 80 -9.95 -17.94 -15.76
CA LEU A 80 -9.39 -18.49 -17.00
C LEU A 80 -8.49 -17.46 -17.70
N LEU A 81 -8.99 -16.23 -17.87
CA LEU A 81 -8.24 -15.14 -18.48
C LEU A 81 -6.98 -14.80 -17.67
N ALA A 82 -7.09 -14.73 -16.34
CA ALA A 82 -5.94 -14.50 -15.46
C ALA A 82 -4.89 -15.61 -15.55
N SER A 83 -5.32 -16.88 -15.64
CA SER A 83 -4.42 -18.02 -15.78
C SER A 83 -3.70 -17.98 -17.13
N LEU A 84 -4.43 -17.75 -18.22
CA LEU A 84 -3.88 -17.66 -19.58
C LEU A 84 -2.81 -16.55 -19.67
N ILE A 85 -3.15 -15.33 -19.23
CA ILE A 85 -2.22 -14.20 -19.24
C ILE A 85 -0.99 -14.51 -18.38
N THR A 86 -1.16 -15.12 -17.21
CA THR A 86 -0.04 -15.50 -16.35
C THR A 86 0.94 -16.46 -17.05
N TYR A 87 0.44 -17.43 -17.82
CA TYR A 87 1.30 -18.35 -18.58
C TYR A 87 1.97 -17.69 -19.79
N VAL A 88 1.28 -16.79 -20.50
CA VAL A 88 1.87 -16.02 -21.60
C VAL A 88 2.99 -15.13 -21.08
N GLU A 89 2.74 -14.39 -19.99
CA GLU A 89 3.74 -13.52 -19.37
C GLU A 89 4.94 -14.32 -18.86
N LEU A 90 4.73 -15.55 -18.36
CA LEU A 90 5.82 -16.41 -17.87
C LEU A 90 6.91 -16.66 -18.91
N VAL A 91 6.54 -16.71 -20.20
CA VAL A 91 7.47 -16.90 -21.33
C VAL A 91 7.95 -15.54 -21.86
N ARG A 92 7.07 -14.54 -21.91
CA ARG A 92 7.38 -13.22 -22.47
C ARG A 92 8.41 -12.45 -21.62
N THR A 93 8.30 -12.49 -20.29
CA THR A 93 9.04 -11.60 -19.40
C THR A 93 10.30 -12.21 -18.78
N VAL A 94 10.72 -13.38 -19.26
CA VAL A 94 11.91 -14.11 -18.77
C VAL A 94 13.13 -13.20 -18.71
N GLN A 95 13.39 -12.45 -19.79
CA GLN A 95 14.53 -11.54 -19.86
C GLN A 95 14.42 -10.44 -18.81
N ASN A 96 13.30 -9.71 -18.74
CA ASN A 96 13.08 -8.64 -17.77
C ASN A 96 13.25 -9.11 -16.32
N VAL A 97 12.76 -10.31 -15.98
CA VAL A 97 12.96 -10.91 -14.64
C VAL A 97 14.44 -11.15 -14.36
N CYS A 98 15.18 -11.69 -15.33
CA CYS A 98 16.63 -11.89 -15.19
C CYS A 98 17.38 -10.56 -15.05
N HIS A 99 17.05 -9.55 -15.85
CA HIS A 99 17.63 -8.21 -15.77
C HIS A 99 17.34 -7.53 -14.43
N CYS A 100 16.11 -7.64 -13.92
CA CYS A 100 15.71 -7.15 -12.60
C CYS A 100 16.56 -7.78 -11.48
N TRP A 101 16.68 -9.11 -11.45
CA TRP A 101 17.46 -9.79 -10.41
C TRP A 101 18.95 -9.50 -10.52
N LYS A 102 19.51 -9.40 -11.73
CA LYS A 102 20.90 -8.98 -11.94
C LYS A 102 21.15 -7.56 -11.43
N ALA A 103 20.21 -6.63 -11.64
CA ALA A 103 20.31 -5.26 -11.13
C ALA A 103 20.26 -5.23 -9.58
N LEU A 104 19.33 -5.96 -8.96
CA LEU A 104 19.26 -6.09 -7.50
C LEU A 104 20.51 -6.76 -6.89
N TYR A 105 21.08 -7.75 -7.58
CA TYR A 105 22.32 -8.40 -7.16
C TYR A 105 23.53 -7.46 -7.23
N ARG A 106 23.66 -6.66 -8.29
CA ARG A 106 24.69 -5.62 -8.39
C ARG A 106 24.56 -4.57 -7.29
N ALA A 107 23.35 -4.14 -7.00
CA ALA A 107 23.07 -3.22 -5.89
C ALA A 107 23.49 -3.84 -4.53
N HIS A 108 23.18 -5.13 -4.32
CA HIS A 108 23.60 -5.85 -3.13
C HIS A 108 25.11 -5.94 -2.98
N LEU A 109 25.82 -6.38 -4.03
CA LEU A 109 27.29 -6.47 -4.01
C LEU A 109 27.93 -5.12 -3.73
N THR A 110 27.40 -4.04 -4.32
CA THR A 110 27.88 -2.68 -4.10
C THR A 110 27.73 -2.27 -2.63
N LEU A 111 26.58 -2.53 -2.02
CA LEU A 111 26.36 -2.26 -0.59
C LEU A 111 27.22 -3.15 0.31
N GLN A 112 27.40 -4.43 -0.06
CA GLN A 112 28.17 -5.41 0.72
C GLN A 112 29.66 -5.05 0.72
N ASN A 113 30.23 -4.74 -0.44
CA ASN A 113 31.62 -4.31 -0.59
C ASN A 113 31.93 -3.03 0.19
N LYS A 114 30.91 -2.20 0.47
CA LYS A 114 31.04 -0.99 1.28
C LYS A 114 30.73 -1.21 2.77
N GLY A 115 30.40 -2.43 3.20
CA GLY A 115 30.06 -2.76 4.58
C GLY A 115 28.73 -2.16 5.05
N MET A 116 27.84 -1.79 4.12
CA MET A 116 26.58 -1.08 4.40
C MET A 116 25.36 -2.00 4.45
N VAL A 117 25.53 -3.32 4.33
CA VAL A 117 24.42 -4.28 4.39
C VAL A 117 24.19 -4.72 5.83
N ASP A 118 22.99 -4.43 6.35
CA ASP A 118 22.54 -5.03 7.60
C ASP A 118 22.02 -6.45 7.35
N HIS A 119 22.89 -7.43 7.58
CA HIS A 119 22.58 -8.85 7.44
C HIS A 119 21.45 -9.32 8.38
N ARG A 120 21.29 -8.69 9.56
CA ARG A 120 20.22 -9.05 10.51
C ARG A 120 18.87 -8.60 9.98
N LEU A 121 18.79 -7.38 9.46
CA LEU A 121 17.58 -6.83 8.85
C LEU A 121 17.20 -7.59 7.56
N LEU A 122 18.19 -7.95 6.74
CA LEU A 122 17.98 -8.76 5.54
C LEU A 122 17.39 -10.13 5.89
N ALA A 123 18.00 -10.86 6.83
CA ALA A 123 17.51 -12.16 7.26
C ALA A 123 16.12 -12.08 7.90
N ARG A 124 15.83 -11.00 8.66
CA ARG A 124 14.49 -10.76 9.22
C ARG A 124 13.45 -10.54 8.12
N THR A 125 13.77 -9.74 7.10
CA THR A 125 12.88 -9.48 5.96
C THR A 125 12.55 -10.78 5.22
N ILE A 126 13.55 -11.61 4.96
CA ILE A 126 13.37 -12.92 4.30
C ILE A 126 12.50 -13.85 5.16
N ARG A 127 12.75 -13.95 6.47
CA ARG A 127 11.93 -14.75 7.38
C ARG A 127 10.48 -14.27 7.43
N LEU A 128 10.24 -12.95 7.47
CA LEU A 128 8.89 -12.39 7.47
C LEU A 128 8.12 -12.73 6.18
N TYR A 129 8.79 -12.74 5.03
CA TYR A 129 8.18 -13.20 3.78
C TYR A 129 7.75 -14.67 3.86
N TRP A 130 8.62 -15.56 4.35
CA TRP A 130 8.27 -16.98 4.48
C TRP A 130 7.17 -17.22 5.50
N TRP A 131 7.18 -16.50 6.64
CA TRP A 131 6.08 -16.51 7.59
C TRP A 131 4.77 -16.04 6.97
N PHE A 132 4.82 -15.00 6.13
CA PHE A 132 3.65 -14.52 5.38
C PHE A 132 3.13 -15.59 4.41
N VAL A 133 3.99 -16.24 3.64
CA VAL A 133 3.60 -17.33 2.70
C VAL A 133 2.99 -18.51 3.47
N LEU A 134 3.62 -18.95 4.57
CA LEU A 134 3.15 -20.06 5.39
C LEU A 134 1.82 -19.74 6.09
N ALA A 135 1.72 -18.57 6.74
CA ALA A 135 0.52 -18.17 7.47
C ALA A 135 -0.69 -18.03 6.53
N THR A 136 -0.49 -17.44 5.35
CA THR A 136 -1.56 -17.31 4.35
C THR A 136 -1.93 -18.66 3.74
N PHE A 137 -0.97 -19.58 3.55
CA PHE A 137 -1.28 -20.96 3.13
C PHE A 137 -2.15 -21.69 4.16
N VAL A 138 -1.71 -21.73 5.42
CA VAL A 138 -2.45 -22.39 6.51
C VAL A 138 -3.84 -21.79 6.66
N TYR A 139 -3.95 -20.46 6.57
CA TYR A 139 -5.24 -19.77 6.64
C TYR A 139 -6.17 -20.15 5.49
N ILE A 140 -5.68 -20.13 4.24
CA ILE A 140 -6.49 -20.46 3.05
C ILE A 140 -6.94 -21.91 3.09
N VAL A 141 -6.03 -22.85 3.38
CA VAL A 141 -6.37 -24.27 3.49
C VAL A 141 -7.36 -24.51 4.63
N GLY A 142 -7.10 -23.95 5.81
CA GLY A 142 -7.99 -24.08 6.97
C GLY A 142 -9.39 -23.55 6.71
N ASN A 143 -9.50 -22.35 6.12
CA ASN A 143 -10.78 -21.74 5.77
C ASN A 143 -11.57 -22.55 4.73
N GLU A 144 -10.89 -23.10 3.73
CA GLU A 144 -11.53 -23.85 2.65
C GLU A 144 -11.92 -25.26 3.10
N CYS A 145 -11.11 -25.90 3.95
CA CYS A 145 -11.49 -27.13 4.64
C CYS A 145 -12.73 -26.92 5.52
N HIS A 146 -12.75 -25.85 6.33
CA HIS A 146 -13.91 -25.50 7.15
C HIS A 146 -15.17 -25.29 6.29
N SER A 147 -15.04 -24.55 5.18
CA SER A 147 -16.12 -24.30 4.21
C SER A 147 -16.63 -25.60 3.58
N TYR A 148 -15.75 -26.54 3.26
CA TYR A 148 -16.08 -27.84 2.67
C TYR A 148 -16.84 -28.75 3.65
N PHE A 149 -16.42 -28.82 4.91
CA PHE A 149 -17.08 -29.66 5.92
C PHE A 149 -18.46 -29.12 6.31
N TYR A 150 -18.61 -27.79 6.37
CA TYR A 150 -19.87 -27.15 6.75
C TYR A 150 -20.91 -27.16 5.63
N ALA A 151 -20.49 -27.23 4.36
CA ALA A 151 -21.41 -27.26 3.22
C ALA A 151 -22.32 -28.50 3.24
N LYS A 152 -23.64 -28.31 3.42
CA LYS A 152 -24.61 -29.42 3.45
C LYS A 152 -24.89 -30.00 2.05
N LYS A 153 -24.88 -29.16 1.01
CA LYS A 153 -25.21 -29.57 -0.37
C LYS A 153 -23.98 -30.15 -1.08
N LYS A 154 -24.13 -31.32 -1.71
CA LYS A 154 -23.07 -32.01 -2.49
C LYS A 154 -22.52 -31.17 -3.65
N GLN A 155 -23.38 -30.33 -4.24
CA GLN A 155 -22.99 -29.36 -5.29
C GLN A 155 -22.02 -28.31 -4.76
N THR A 156 -22.33 -27.69 -3.61
CA THR A 156 -21.48 -26.68 -2.97
C THR A 156 -20.12 -27.26 -2.55
N LYS A 157 -20.09 -28.52 -2.07
CA LYS A 157 -18.82 -29.23 -1.80
C LYS A 157 -17.96 -29.38 -3.05
N ARG A 158 -18.55 -29.76 -4.19
CA ARG A 158 -17.84 -29.88 -5.47
C ARG A 158 -17.35 -28.52 -5.95
N PHE A 159 -18.17 -27.48 -5.83
CA PHE A 159 -17.78 -26.11 -6.16
C PHE A 159 -16.51 -25.71 -5.41
N TYR A 160 -16.47 -25.91 -4.09
CA TYR A 160 -15.27 -25.60 -3.31
C TYR A 160 -14.05 -26.40 -3.74
N LEU A 161 -14.19 -27.71 -3.95
CA LEU A 161 -13.07 -28.56 -4.34
C LEU A 161 -12.41 -28.13 -5.67
N TYR A 162 -13.22 -27.87 -6.70
CA TYR A 162 -12.69 -27.53 -8.03
C TYR A 162 -12.13 -26.10 -8.08
N PHE A 163 -12.87 -25.11 -7.58
CA PHE A 163 -12.43 -23.72 -7.61
C PHE A 163 -11.25 -23.42 -6.67
N PHE A 164 -11.07 -24.20 -5.59
CA PHE A 164 -9.98 -24.02 -4.63
C PHE A 164 -8.61 -24.06 -5.31
N SER A 165 -8.32 -25.13 -6.05
CA SER A 165 -7.01 -25.32 -6.68
C SER A 165 -6.67 -24.20 -7.68
N LEU A 166 -7.61 -23.80 -8.53
CA LEU A 166 -7.44 -22.71 -9.49
C LEU A 166 -7.19 -21.36 -8.80
N GLN A 167 -7.95 -21.07 -7.75
CA GLN A 167 -7.76 -19.84 -6.98
C GLN A 167 -6.43 -19.84 -6.23
N TYR A 168 -6.05 -20.99 -5.67
CA TYR A 168 -4.81 -21.15 -4.93
C TYR A 168 -3.58 -20.90 -5.82
N VAL A 169 -3.56 -21.44 -7.05
CA VAL A 169 -2.49 -21.14 -8.03
C VAL A 169 -2.33 -19.63 -8.25
N LEU A 170 -3.43 -18.90 -8.41
CA LEU A 170 -3.37 -17.44 -8.58
C LEU A 170 -2.94 -16.70 -7.29
N HIS A 171 -3.30 -17.20 -6.11
CA HIS A 171 -2.84 -16.65 -4.83
C HIS A 171 -1.34 -16.83 -4.63
N VAL A 172 -0.81 -18.01 -4.97
CA VAL A 172 0.64 -18.25 -4.93
C VAL A 172 1.36 -17.36 -5.93
N LYS A 173 0.81 -17.17 -7.15
CA LYS A 173 1.36 -16.19 -8.09
C LYS A 173 1.39 -14.79 -7.48
N SER A 174 0.31 -14.36 -6.81
CA SER A 174 0.30 -13.07 -6.12
C SER A 174 1.39 -12.95 -5.05
N GLN A 175 1.70 -14.02 -4.31
CA GLN A 175 2.78 -14.04 -3.32
C GLN A 175 4.17 -13.98 -3.96
N GLN A 176 4.35 -14.64 -5.11
CA GLN A 176 5.59 -14.60 -5.88
C GLN A 176 5.96 -13.16 -6.28
N LEU A 177 4.95 -12.40 -6.74
CA LEU A 177 5.13 -11.04 -7.24
C LEU A 177 5.52 -10.05 -6.14
N ILE A 178 5.07 -10.25 -4.90
CA ILE A 178 5.37 -9.35 -3.78
C ILE A 178 6.87 -9.35 -3.43
N TYR A 179 7.56 -10.48 -3.59
CA TYR A 179 8.93 -10.65 -3.09
C TYR A 179 9.97 -9.72 -3.73
N PRO A 180 10.06 -9.59 -5.07
CA PRO A 180 10.93 -8.60 -5.70
C PRO A 180 10.69 -7.16 -5.22
N SER A 181 9.43 -6.76 -5.02
CA SER A 181 9.10 -5.42 -4.49
C SER A 181 9.58 -5.24 -3.05
N ILE A 182 9.52 -6.29 -2.20
CA ILE A 182 10.10 -6.25 -0.84
C ILE A 182 11.62 -6.07 -0.92
N MET A 183 12.29 -6.76 -1.83
CA MET A 183 13.74 -6.63 -2.00
C MET A 183 14.13 -5.24 -2.50
N LEU A 184 13.39 -4.69 -3.47
CA LEU A 184 13.58 -3.32 -3.95
C LEU A 184 13.41 -2.31 -2.80
N ASP A 185 12.34 -2.41 -2.00
CA ASP A 185 12.13 -1.57 -0.81
C ASP A 185 13.28 -1.71 0.20
N PHE A 186 13.77 -2.93 0.44
CA PHE A 186 14.90 -3.16 1.33
C PHE A 186 16.15 -2.41 0.87
N TYR A 187 16.57 -2.57 -0.40
CA TYR A 187 17.77 -1.91 -0.90
C TYR A 187 17.63 -0.39 -1.01
N LEU A 188 16.44 0.13 -1.32
CA LEU A 188 16.17 1.57 -1.27
C LEU A 188 16.31 2.12 0.16
N ARG A 189 15.80 1.39 1.16
CA ARG A 189 15.95 1.76 2.57
C ARG A 189 17.42 1.74 3.01
N MET A 190 18.19 0.72 2.62
CA MET A 190 19.62 0.64 2.91
C MET A 190 20.40 1.78 2.26
N THR A 191 20.12 2.08 1.00
CA THR A 191 20.74 3.21 0.26
C THR A 191 20.45 4.54 0.95
N ARG A 192 19.22 4.74 1.43
CA ARG A 192 18.85 5.92 2.20
C ARG A 192 19.58 6.00 3.54
N THR A 193 19.64 4.93 4.31
CA THR A 193 20.35 4.95 5.58
C THR A 193 21.85 5.17 5.40
N ALA A 194 22.44 4.65 4.32
CA ALA A 194 23.82 4.96 3.94
C ALA A 194 24.02 6.44 3.60
N LEU A 195 23.07 7.06 2.89
CA LEU A 195 23.10 8.50 2.64
C LEU A 195 22.96 9.31 3.93
N GLU A 196 22.01 8.98 4.80
CA GLU A 196 21.81 9.65 6.10
C GLU A 196 23.09 9.61 6.94
N HIS A 197 23.73 8.45 7.04
CA HIS A 197 24.99 8.30 7.75
C HIS A 197 26.11 9.16 7.16
N HIS A 198 26.20 9.26 5.83
CA HIS A 198 27.19 10.11 5.17
C HIS A 198 26.91 11.61 5.34
N ILE A 199 25.64 12.02 5.41
CA ILE A 199 25.25 13.40 5.70
C ILE A 199 25.59 13.77 7.15
N GLU A 200 25.32 12.91 8.12
CA GLU A 200 25.67 13.14 9.52
C GLU A 200 27.18 13.28 9.70
N LEU A 201 27.97 12.39 9.08
CA LEU A 201 29.41 12.49 9.14
C LEU A 201 29.96 13.75 8.45
N LEU A 202 29.32 14.20 7.37
CA LEU A 202 29.65 15.47 6.71
C LEU A 202 29.50 16.64 7.69
N GLN A 203 28.37 16.73 8.38
CA GLN A 203 28.12 17.78 9.39
C GLN A 203 29.16 17.76 10.52
N CYS A 204 29.61 16.58 10.94
CA CYS A 204 30.72 16.45 11.90
C CYS A 204 32.06 16.92 11.32
N SER A 205 32.33 16.62 10.05
CA SER A 205 33.59 17.00 9.39
C SER A 205 33.70 18.51 9.11
N GLU A 206 32.57 19.19 8.87
CA GLU A 206 32.52 20.64 8.66
C GLU A 206 33.07 21.39 9.87
N ARG A 207 32.87 20.86 11.09
CA ARG A 207 33.49 21.39 12.32
C ARG A 207 35.01 21.22 12.38
N LEU A 208 35.56 20.24 11.67
CA LEU A 208 36.97 19.84 11.72
C LEU A 208 37.81 20.40 10.55
N GLY A 209 37.16 20.85 9.47
CA GLY A 209 37.81 21.61 8.40
C GLY A 209 38.71 20.82 7.42
N SER A 210 38.67 19.48 7.42
CA SER A 210 39.60 18.63 6.64
C SER A 210 39.20 18.46 5.15
N THR A 211 40.12 18.76 4.23
CA THR A 211 39.92 18.64 2.77
C THR A 211 39.93 17.19 2.26
N ARG A 212 40.75 16.31 2.86
CA ARG A 212 40.79 14.87 2.51
C ARG A 212 39.45 14.17 2.74
N TYR A 213 38.67 14.64 3.71
CA TYR A 213 37.36 14.09 4.00
C TYR A 213 36.34 14.39 2.90
N LEU A 214 36.44 15.56 2.25
CA LEU A 214 35.58 15.93 1.12
C LEU A 214 35.80 15.01 -0.09
N GLU A 215 37.06 14.66 -0.41
CA GLU A 215 37.36 13.72 -1.50
C GLU A 215 36.81 12.31 -1.22
N PHE A 216 36.95 11.85 0.03
CA PHE A 216 36.35 10.59 0.47
C PHE A 216 34.82 10.60 0.31
N LEU A 217 34.17 11.70 0.69
CA LEU A 217 32.73 11.86 0.58
C LEU A 217 32.26 11.89 -0.89
N ALA A 218 32.99 12.57 -1.78
CA ALA A 218 32.69 12.57 -3.21
C ALA A 218 32.68 11.14 -3.78
N SER A 219 33.66 10.30 -3.41
CA SER A 219 33.70 8.89 -3.80
C SER A 219 32.46 8.11 -3.32
N LYS A 220 31.98 8.39 -2.10
CA LYS A 220 30.80 7.75 -1.52
C LYS A 220 29.50 8.21 -2.17
N ILE A 221 29.34 9.50 -2.43
CA ILE A 221 28.17 10.06 -3.14
C ILE A 221 28.08 9.49 -4.56
N ASN A 222 29.22 9.38 -5.27
CA ASN A 222 29.22 8.77 -6.60
C ASN A 222 28.80 7.28 -6.56
N THR A 223 29.20 6.56 -5.51
CA THR A 223 28.73 5.18 -5.29
C THR A 223 27.22 5.13 -5.06
N LEU A 224 26.68 6.04 -4.22
CA LEU A 224 25.24 6.13 -3.96
C LEU A 224 24.45 6.50 -5.23
N LYS A 225 25.02 7.35 -6.09
CA LYS A 225 24.46 7.71 -7.40
C LYS A 225 24.33 6.50 -8.32
N LEU A 226 25.39 5.70 -8.44
CA LEU A 226 25.36 4.46 -9.20
C LEU A 226 24.31 3.48 -8.63
N LEU A 227 24.29 3.33 -7.30
CA LEU A 227 23.36 2.45 -6.61
C LEU A 227 21.89 2.85 -6.83
N HIS A 228 21.59 4.16 -6.80
CA HIS A 228 20.26 4.66 -7.10
C HIS A 228 19.85 4.33 -8.54
N SER A 229 20.75 4.49 -9.51
CA SER A 229 20.49 4.16 -10.92
C SER A 229 20.23 2.66 -11.12
N ASP A 230 21.00 1.78 -10.47
CA ASP A 230 20.79 0.33 -10.52
C ASP A 230 19.44 -0.07 -9.90
N LEU A 231 19.04 0.58 -8.81
CA LEU A 231 17.73 0.36 -8.18
C LEU A 231 16.56 0.91 -9.00
N HIS A 232 16.74 2.06 -9.66
CA HIS A 232 15.77 2.58 -10.61
C HIS A 232 15.61 1.62 -11.80
N ARG A 233 16.71 1.14 -12.39
CA ARG A 233 16.67 0.15 -13.46
C ARG A 233 15.98 -1.13 -13.02
N ALA A 234 16.29 -1.64 -11.83
CA ALA A 234 15.60 -2.79 -11.26
C ALA A 234 14.09 -2.54 -11.15
N SER A 235 13.67 -1.35 -10.73
CA SER A 235 12.25 -0.99 -10.62
C SER A 235 11.54 -0.90 -11.98
N ALA A 236 12.22 -0.42 -13.02
CA ALA A 236 11.69 -0.37 -14.38
C ALA A 236 11.52 -1.77 -14.97
N GLU A 237 12.55 -2.63 -14.85
CA GLU A 237 12.49 -4.03 -15.29
C GLU A 237 11.42 -4.81 -14.52
N LEU A 238 11.25 -4.52 -13.22
CA LEU A 238 10.18 -5.11 -12.41
C LEU A 238 8.79 -4.73 -12.94
N ASN A 239 8.62 -3.48 -13.35
CA ASN A 239 7.36 -2.96 -13.88
C ASN A 239 7.02 -3.59 -15.23
N GLU A 240 7.99 -3.72 -16.13
CA GLU A 240 7.83 -4.43 -17.40
C GLU A 240 7.57 -5.93 -17.20
N ALA A 241 8.27 -6.55 -16.26
CA ALA A 241 8.16 -7.99 -16.02
C ALA A 241 6.80 -8.42 -15.44
N TYR A 242 6.22 -7.59 -14.57
CA TYR A 242 5.06 -7.99 -13.77
C TYR A 242 3.86 -7.06 -13.89
N GLY A 243 3.97 -5.91 -14.56
CA GLY A 243 2.91 -4.90 -14.64
C GLY A 243 1.58 -5.45 -15.17
N TRP A 244 1.61 -6.22 -16.26
CA TRP A 244 0.43 -6.86 -16.84
C TRP A 244 -0.14 -7.98 -15.95
N THR A 245 0.74 -8.75 -15.32
CA THR A 245 0.33 -9.79 -14.36
C THR A 245 -0.37 -9.17 -13.14
N TYR A 246 0.11 -8.02 -12.65
CA TYR A 246 -0.56 -7.27 -11.59
C TYR A 246 -1.91 -6.73 -12.04
N LEU A 247 -2.00 -6.17 -13.24
CA LEU A 247 -3.25 -5.61 -13.77
C LEU A 247 -4.35 -6.68 -13.84
N ILE A 248 -4.05 -7.85 -14.39
CA ILE A 248 -5.05 -8.91 -14.52
C ILE A 248 -5.44 -9.52 -13.16
N ILE A 249 -4.49 -9.70 -12.24
CA ILE A 249 -4.78 -10.17 -10.87
C ILE A 249 -5.65 -9.13 -10.13
N TYR A 250 -5.36 -7.85 -10.31
CA TYR A 250 -6.15 -6.76 -9.74
C TYR A 250 -7.59 -6.79 -10.27
N TRP A 251 -7.78 -6.83 -11.59
CA TRP A 251 -9.10 -6.90 -12.22
C TRP A 251 -9.90 -8.12 -11.77
N LYS A 252 -9.27 -9.31 -11.79
CA LYS A 252 -9.90 -10.54 -11.31
C LYS A 252 -10.31 -10.39 -9.85
N ASN A 253 -9.46 -9.86 -8.97
CA ASN A 253 -9.81 -9.69 -7.57
C ASN A 253 -10.88 -8.62 -7.36
N TYR A 254 -10.89 -7.54 -8.14
CA TYR A 254 -11.90 -6.48 -8.10
C TYR A 254 -13.30 -7.01 -8.43
N ILE A 255 -13.44 -7.72 -9.56
CA ILE A 255 -14.71 -8.35 -9.98
C ILE A 255 -15.20 -9.33 -8.91
N HIS A 256 -14.27 -10.11 -8.36
CA HIS A 256 -14.54 -11.07 -7.31
C HIS A 256 -14.96 -10.42 -5.98
N VAL A 257 -14.39 -9.26 -5.62
CA VAL A 257 -14.76 -8.48 -4.44
C VAL A 257 -16.16 -7.91 -4.63
N LEU A 258 -16.41 -7.21 -5.74
CA LEU A 258 -17.71 -6.61 -6.07
C LEU A 258 -18.83 -7.66 -6.03
N SER A 259 -18.60 -8.79 -6.70
CA SER A 259 -19.57 -9.88 -6.72
C SER A 259 -19.78 -10.51 -5.35
N ASN A 260 -18.72 -10.79 -4.60
CA ASN A 260 -18.87 -11.42 -3.28
C ASN A 260 -19.54 -10.48 -2.27
N SER A 261 -19.33 -9.16 -2.36
CA SER A 261 -20.00 -8.17 -1.52
C SER A 261 -21.52 -8.19 -1.72
N TYR A 262 -21.99 -8.30 -2.97
CA TYR A 262 -23.42 -8.48 -3.26
C TYR A 262 -23.98 -9.73 -2.57
N TRP A 263 -23.30 -10.87 -2.69
CA TRP A 263 -23.75 -12.12 -2.07
C TRP A 263 -23.75 -12.06 -0.54
N VAL A 264 -22.79 -11.36 0.07
CA VAL A 264 -22.81 -11.15 1.53
C VAL A 264 -24.09 -10.43 1.95
N VAL A 265 -24.45 -9.34 1.26
CA VAL A 265 -25.70 -8.60 1.56
C VAL A 265 -26.94 -9.46 1.31
N PHE A 266 -26.99 -10.18 0.18
CA PHE A 266 -28.10 -11.07 -0.15
C PHE A 266 -28.36 -12.13 0.93
N TRP A 267 -27.31 -12.81 1.41
CA TRP A 267 -27.46 -13.84 2.44
C TRP A 267 -27.80 -13.27 3.82
N ILE A 268 -27.33 -12.06 4.14
CA ILE A 268 -27.73 -11.35 5.37
C ILE A 268 -29.23 -11.02 5.33
N LEU A 269 -29.73 -10.49 4.22
CA LEU A 269 -31.15 -10.15 4.06
C LEU A 269 -32.06 -11.39 4.13
N ASN A 270 -31.56 -12.55 3.68
CA ASN A 270 -32.29 -13.82 3.74
C ASN A 270 -32.14 -14.57 5.08
N GLY A 271 -31.52 -13.96 6.10
CA GLY A 271 -31.39 -14.55 7.45
C GLY A 271 -30.33 -15.65 7.60
N GLU A 272 -29.51 -15.88 6.57
CA GLU A 272 -28.51 -16.96 6.50
C GLU A 272 -27.10 -16.44 6.82
N LEU A 273 -26.91 -16.00 8.08
CA LEU A 273 -25.67 -15.36 8.54
C LEU A 273 -24.41 -16.23 8.36
N ASN A 274 -24.54 -17.56 8.46
CA ASN A 274 -23.41 -18.48 8.30
C ASN A 274 -22.86 -18.50 6.86
N HIS A 275 -23.75 -18.44 5.86
CA HIS A 275 -23.37 -18.36 4.46
C HIS A 275 -22.69 -17.02 4.14
N ALA A 276 -23.22 -15.93 4.69
CA ALA A 276 -22.63 -14.60 4.57
C ALA A 276 -21.21 -14.55 5.18
N ALA A 277 -21.02 -15.05 6.39
CA ALA A 277 -19.73 -15.08 7.08
C ALA A 277 -18.65 -15.83 6.29
N MET A 278 -19.01 -16.97 5.67
CA MET A 278 -18.08 -17.75 4.85
C MET A 278 -17.63 -17.00 3.58
N ILE A 279 -18.52 -16.22 2.95
CA ILE A 279 -18.18 -15.40 1.78
C ILE A 279 -17.33 -14.19 2.21
N LEU A 280 -17.66 -13.57 3.35
CA LEU A 280 -16.93 -12.45 3.92
C LEU A 280 -15.48 -12.84 4.24
N ASN A 281 -15.24 -14.02 4.80
CA ASN A 281 -13.89 -14.47 5.11
C ASN A 281 -12.98 -14.57 3.86
N ARG A 282 -13.54 -15.03 2.74
CA ARG A 282 -12.84 -15.06 1.44
C ARG A 282 -12.59 -13.65 0.87
N LEU A 283 -13.46 -12.69 1.18
CA LEU A 283 -13.27 -11.29 0.80
C LEU A 283 -12.03 -10.72 1.50
N ILE A 284 -11.91 -10.98 2.81
CA ILE A 284 -10.82 -10.49 3.67
C ILE A 284 -9.45 -10.94 3.14
N VAL A 285 -9.30 -12.20 2.73
CA VAL A 285 -8.04 -12.70 2.16
C VAL A 285 -7.67 -11.96 0.88
N ARG A 286 -8.64 -11.71 0.01
CA ARG A 286 -8.42 -11.05 -1.29
C ARG A 286 -8.06 -9.58 -1.11
N THR A 287 -8.76 -8.88 -0.22
CA THR A 287 -8.44 -7.49 0.11
C THR A 287 -7.08 -7.38 0.79
N PHE A 288 -6.73 -8.33 1.65
CA PHE A 288 -5.42 -8.40 2.29
C PHE A 288 -4.27 -8.53 1.29
N PHE A 289 -4.37 -9.40 0.27
CA PHE A 289 -3.32 -9.52 -0.75
C PHE A 289 -3.15 -8.25 -1.58
N ILE A 290 -4.25 -7.62 -2.00
CA ILE A 290 -4.20 -6.33 -2.71
C ILE A 290 -3.53 -5.28 -1.81
N ALA A 291 -3.96 -5.19 -0.55
CA ALA A 291 -3.41 -4.24 0.40
C ALA A 291 -1.92 -4.46 0.67
N ALA A 292 -1.47 -5.72 0.76
CA ALA A 292 -0.06 -6.07 0.93
C ALA A 292 0.80 -5.60 -0.25
N ILE A 293 0.34 -5.80 -1.49
CA ILE A 293 1.02 -5.31 -2.71
C ILE A 293 1.13 -3.78 -2.67
N PHE A 294 0.01 -3.08 -2.44
CA PHE A 294 -0.01 -1.61 -2.39
C PHE A 294 0.84 -1.06 -1.25
N TYR A 295 0.89 -1.76 -0.11
CA TYR A 295 1.68 -1.37 1.05
C TYR A 295 3.18 -1.45 0.77
N VAL A 296 3.67 -2.57 0.23
CA VAL A 296 5.10 -2.75 -0.10
C VAL A 296 5.54 -1.74 -1.16
N ASN A 297 4.73 -1.56 -2.21
CA ASN A 297 5.04 -0.61 -3.27
C ASN A 297 5.01 0.85 -2.78
N SER A 298 4.05 1.21 -1.92
CA SER A 298 4.01 2.53 -1.27
C SER A 298 5.25 2.76 -0.40
N ARG A 299 5.73 1.74 0.32
CA ARG A 299 6.98 1.83 1.08
C ARG A 299 8.20 2.07 0.21
N ALA A 300 8.33 1.33 -0.90
CA ALA A 300 9.43 1.52 -1.84
C ALA A 300 9.45 2.96 -2.40
N LYS A 301 8.29 3.46 -2.85
CA LYS A 301 8.13 4.84 -3.32
C LYS A 301 8.50 5.85 -2.22
N ASN A 302 7.96 5.70 -1.02
CA ASN A 302 8.25 6.59 0.10
C ASN A 302 9.73 6.57 0.52
N ALA A 303 10.41 5.42 0.42
CA ALA A 303 11.84 5.33 0.67
C ALA A 303 12.64 6.14 -0.38
N SER A 304 12.26 6.04 -1.65
CA SER A 304 12.85 6.81 -2.75
C SER A 304 12.57 8.32 -2.64
N ASP A 305 11.33 8.71 -2.31
CA ASP A 305 10.96 10.11 -2.18
C ASP A 305 11.69 10.78 -0.99
N ARG A 306 11.82 10.07 0.14
CA ARG A 306 12.63 10.55 1.28
C ARG A 306 14.11 10.65 0.94
N PHE A 307 14.64 9.69 0.18
CA PHE A 307 16.02 9.75 -0.30
C PHE A 307 16.26 11.02 -1.11
N ARG A 308 15.40 11.30 -2.09
CA ARG A 308 15.46 12.51 -2.91
C ARG A 308 15.37 13.78 -2.04
N HIS A 309 14.42 13.82 -1.11
CA HIS A 309 14.27 14.97 -0.21
C HIS A 309 15.54 15.20 0.62
N ARG A 310 16.15 14.13 1.16
CA ARG A 310 17.40 14.23 1.92
C ARG A 310 18.58 14.73 1.10
N ILE A 311 18.69 14.35 -0.17
CA ILE A 311 19.74 14.90 -1.06
C ILE A 311 19.52 16.40 -1.29
N HIS A 312 18.28 16.84 -1.49
CA HIS A 312 17.98 18.26 -1.67
C HIS A 312 18.28 19.11 -0.43
N THR A 313 18.21 18.53 0.76
CA THR A 313 18.51 19.22 2.02
C THR A 313 19.99 19.22 2.39
N ILE A 314 20.89 18.66 1.55
CA ILE A 314 22.34 18.74 1.80
C ILE A 314 22.75 20.21 1.71
N ASP A 315 23.42 20.70 2.77
CA ASP A 315 23.56 22.11 3.10
C ASP A 315 24.31 22.94 2.05
N VAL A 316 23.92 24.21 1.93
CA VAL A 316 24.54 25.24 1.07
C VAL A 316 26.01 25.48 1.47
N GLY A 317 26.40 25.14 2.71
CA GLY A 317 27.79 25.18 3.18
C GLY A 317 28.77 24.38 2.31
N VAL A 318 28.34 23.26 1.74
CA VAL A 318 29.13 22.43 0.81
C VAL A 318 29.49 23.19 -0.48
N GLN A 319 28.62 24.11 -0.91
CA GLN A 319 28.79 24.90 -2.14
C GLN A 319 30.00 25.84 -2.07
N THR A 320 30.40 26.26 -0.87
CA THR A 320 31.49 27.23 -0.67
C THR A 320 32.89 26.61 -0.63
N ARG A 321 33.02 25.29 -0.38
CA ARG A 321 34.33 24.63 -0.15
C ARG A 321 34.84 23.77 -1.29
N SER A 322 33.98 23.16 -2.12
CA SER A 322 34.42 22.33 -3.25
C SER A 322 33.44 22.37 -4.42
N LYS A 323 33.86 23.04 -5.49
CA LYS A 323 33.10 23.13 -6.75
C LYS A 323 32.84 21.75 -7.37
N SER A 324 33.81 20.83 -7.26
CA SER A 324 33.70 19.46 -7.79
C SER A 324 32.59 18.66 -7.09
N LEU A 325 32.57 18.67 -5.75
CA LEU A 325 31.57 17.92 -4.97
C LEU A 325 30.17 18.49 -5.17
N PHE A 326 30.05 19.82 -5.29
CA PHE A 326 28.80 20.48 -5.62
C PHE A 326 28.24 20.03 -6.98
N THR A 327 29.05 20.08 -8.04
CA THR A 327 28.61 19.63 -9.39
C THR A 327 28.19 18.15 -9.39
N MET A 328 28.83 17.31 -8.59
CA MET A 328 28.44 15.91 -8.44
C MET A 328 27.07 15.76 -7.77
N ILE A 329 26.82 16.49 -6.66
CA ILE A 329 25.52 16.47 -5.97
C ILE A 329 24.42 17.02 -6.87
N GLU A 330 24.66 18.13 -7.57
CA GLU A 330 23.70 18.71 -8.51
C GLU A 330 23.33 17.72 -9.62
N SER A 331 24.34 17.07 -10.21
CA SER A 331 24.10 16.01 -11.20
C SER A 331 23.30 14.83 -10.64
N PHE A 332 23.48 14.52 -9.35
CA PHE A 332 22.73 13.46 -8.67
C PHE A 332 21.28 13.89 -8.41
N ILE A 333 21.07 15.12 -7.94
CA ILE A 333 19.73 15.72 -7.78
C ILE A 333 18.96 15.66 -9.09
N LEU A 334 19.57 16.11 -10.20
CA LEU A 334 18.94 16.08 -11.52
C LEU A 334 18.59 14.65 -11.94
N GLN A 335 19.49 13.70 -11.72
CA GLN A 335 19.22 12.29 -12.00
C GLN A 335 18.04 11.76 -11.18
N THR A 336 17.99 11.99 -9.87
CA THR A 336 16.90 11.52 -8.99
C THR A 336 15.54 12.15 -9.34
N LYS A 337 15.54 13.31 -10.03
CA LYS A 337 14.32 13.95 -10.53
C LYS A 337 13.79 13.23 -11.78
N MET A 338 14.67 12.71 -12.63
CA MET A 338 14.31 11.96 -13.84
C MET A 338 13.98 10.49 -13.52
N GLU A 339 14.74 9.87 -12.61
CA GLU A 339 14.65 8.47 -12.22
C GLU A 339 13.61 8.24 -11.10
N THR A 340 12.34 8.61 -11.34
CA THR A 340 11.30 8.40 -10.31
C THR A 340 10.83 6.95 -10.26
N ILE A 341 11.01 6.28 -9.12
CA ILE A 341 10.53 4.91 -8.92
C ILE A 341 9.00 4.89 -8.89
N ARG A 342 8.40 4.33 -9.94
CA ARG A 342 6.95 4.17 -10.10
C ARG A 342 6.64 2.74 -10.51
N LEU A 343 6.00 1.99 -9.61
CA LEU A 343 5.44 0.67 -9.91
C LEU A 343 3.99 0.84 -10.35
N THR A 344 3.66 0.34 -11.53
CA THR A 344 2.36 0.50 -12.19
C THR A 344 1.74 -0.84 -12.55
N ALA A 345 0.41 -0.87 -12.64
CA ALA A 345 -0.31 -2.01 -13.20
C ALA A 345 -0.43 -1.83 -14.71
N GLY A 346 0.55 -2.34 -15.47
CA GLY A 346 0.56 -2.30 -16.94
C GLY A 346 0.48 -0.88 -17.52
N GLY A 347 1.05 0.11 -16.83
CA GLY A 347 0.95 1.52 -17.20
C GLY A 347 -0.41 2.19 -16.94
N CYS A 348 -1.45 1.46 -16.54
CA CYS A 348 -2.79 2.02 -16.33
C CYS A 348 -2.90 2.90 -15.08
N PHE A 349 -2.33 2.45 -13.95
CA PHE A 349 -2.34 3.19 -12.69
C PHE A 349 -1.16 2.81 -11.80
N THR A 350 -0.79 3.68 -10.86
CA THR A 350 0.29 3.45 -9.91
C THR A 350 -0.17 2.57 -8.74
N LEU A 351 0.61 1.54 -8.43
CA LEU A 351 0.30 0.55 -7.39
C LEU A 351 0.75 1.03 -6.01
N ASN A 352 0.35 2.23 -5.58
CA ASN A 352 0.70 2.77 -4.27
C ASN A 352 -0.55 3.26 -3.54
N PHE A 353 -0.56 3.13 -2.22
CA PHE A 353 -1.40 4.00 -1.41
C PHE A 353 -0.83 5.41 -1.55
N GLU A 354 -1.44 6.22 -2.40
CA GLU A 354 -1.27 7.66 -2.34
C GLU A 354 -2.23 8.15 -1.26
N PRO A 355 -1.72 8.69 -0.13
CA PRO A 355 -2.58 9.34 0.85
C PRO A 355 -3.47 10.34 0.11
N ILE A 356 -4.77 10.31 0.41
CA ILE A 356 -5.76 11.21 -0.20
C ILE A 356 -5.26 12.67 -0.13
N LEU A 357 -4.65 13.05 0.99
CA LEU A 357 -4.01 14.34 1.19
C LEU A 357 -2.95 14.67 0.13
N THR A 358 -1.99 13.78 -0.12
CA THR A 358 -0.92 14.02 -1.12
C THR A 358 -1.41 14.11 -2.56
N LYS A 359 -2.54 13.47 -2.88
CA LYS A 359 -3.18 13.60 -4.20
C LYS A 359 -3.73 15.01 -4.39
N PHE A 360 -4.49 15.50 -3.40
CA PHE A 360 -5.07 16.84 -3.46
C PHE A 360 -4.02 17.94 -3.30
N GLU A 361 -2.99 17.72 -2.49
CA GLU A 361 -1.83 18.61 -2.38
C GLU A 361 -1.13 18.80 -3.73
N LYS A 362 -0.90 17.71 -4.48
CA LYS A 362 -0.30 17.79 -5.82
C LYS A 362 -1.19 18.55 -6.80
N LYS A 363 -2.49 18.26 -6.81
CA LYS A 363 -3.46 18.94 -7.67
C LYS A 363 -3.51 20.44 -7.36
N TYR A 364 -3.60 20.79 -6.07
CA TYR A 364 -3.55 22.17 -5.59
C TYR A 364 -2.26 22.88 -5.99
N ASN A 365 -1.10 22.26 -5.76
CA ASN A 365 0.19 22.83 -6.11
C ASN A 365 0.45 22.94 -7.62
N GLN A 366 -0.21 22.11 -8.44
CA GLN A 366 -0.18 22.24 -9.90
C GLN A 366 -1.01 23.46 -10.33
N GLU A 367 -2.27 23.52 -9.90
CA GLU A 367 -3.16 24.64 -10.23
C GLU A 367 -2.64 25.99 -9.68
N LEU A 368 -1.95 25.96 -8.53
CA LEU A 368 -1.31 27.15 -7.96
C LEU A 368 -0.15 27.66 -8.84
N LYS A 369 0.61 26.77 -9.49
CA LYS A 369 1.67 27.14 -10.44
C LYS A 369 1.10 27.67 -11.74
N ASP A 370 -0.03 27.14 -12.17
CA ASP A 370 -0.74 27.58 -13.37
C ASP A 370 -1.50 28.90 -13.13
N GLY A 371 -1.51 29.40 -11.89
CA GLY A 371 -2.06 30.70 -11.50
C GLY A 371 -3.58 30.71 -11.33
N ASN A 372 -4.26 29.57 -11.48
CA ASN A 372 -5.70 29.47 -11.34
C ASN A 372 -6.07 28.20 -10.55
N VAL A 373 -6.24 28.36 -9.24
CA VAL A 373 -6.73 27.29 -8.36
C VAL A 373 -8.24 27.25 -8.40
N SER A 374 -8.80 26.11 -8.80
CA SER A 374 -10.24 25.91 -8.76
C SER A 374 -10.75 25.81 -7.32
N THR A 375 -11.96 26.34 -7.09
CA THR A 375 -12.64 26.31 -5.79
C THR A 375 -12.75 24.89 -5.25
N THR A 376 -13.09 23.94 -6.14
CA THR A 376 -13.17 22.51 -5.82
C THR A 376 -11.83 21.94 -5.35
N THR A 377 -10.72 22.23 -6.03
CA THR A 377 -9.39 21.72 -5.65
C THR A 377 -8.92 22.34 -4.33
N GLN A 378 -9.11 23.65 -4.12
CA GLN A 378 -8.78 24.31 -2.87
C GLN A 378 -9.59 23.72 -1.70
N PHE A 379 -10.88 23.46 -1.91
CA PHE A 379 -11.74 22.85 -0.91
C PHE A 379 -11.35 21.41 -0.60
N GLU A 380 -11.13 20.58 -1.63
CA GLU A 380 -10.71 19.17 -1.47
C GLU A 380 -9.38 19.05 -0.70
N TYR A 381 -8.44 19.96 -0.97
CA TYR A 381 -7.17 20.01 -0.27
C TYR A 381 -7.33 20.47 1.19
N ALA A 382 -8.08 21.56 1.42
CA ALA A 382 -8.36 22.09 2.76
C ALA A 382 -9.10 21.06 3.64
N TYR A 383 -10.10 20.39 3.07
CA TYR A 383 -10.83 19.28 3.70
C TYR A 383 -9.89 18.17 4.20
N CYS A 384 -8.91 17.78 3.39
CA CYS A 384 -7.95 16.75 3.78
C CYS A 384 -6.98 17.22 4.85
N MET A 385 -6.56 18.49 4.79
CA MET A 385 -5.67 19.09 5.78
C MET A 385 -6.31 19.20 7.17
N VAL A 386 -7.58 19.62 7.26
CA VAL A 386 -8.36 19.62 8.51
C VAL A 386 -8.52 18.22 9.11
N ARG A 387 -8.42 17.17 8.27
CA ARG A 387 -8.47 15.78 8.70
C ARG A 387 -7.11 15.20 9.11
N SER A 388 -6.00 15.90 8.86
CA SER A 388 -4.64 15.48 9.23
C SER A 388 -4.47 15.34 10.76
N ASP A 389 -3.51 14.53 11.18
CA ASP A 389 -3.12 14.39 12.59
C ASP A 389 -2.14 15.50 13.03
N PHE A 390 -1.57 16.24 12.07
CA PHE A 390 -0.66 17.35 12.33
C PHE A 390 -1.41 18.66 12.54
N THR A 391 -1.12 19.35 13.65
CA THR A 391 -1.74 20.64 13.97
C THR A 391 -1.37 21.76 13.00
N SER A 392 -0.19 21.70 12.39
CA SER A 392 0.22 22.62 11.31
C SER A 392 -0.74 22.53 10.12
N ASP A 393 -1.00 21.31 9.65
CA ASP A 393 -1.85 21.06 8.49
C ASP A 393 -3.28 21.50 8.77
N MET A 394 -3.80 21.20 9.97
CA MET A 394 -5.15 21.62 10.37
C MET A 394 -5.31 23.14 10.30
N LYS A 395 -4.33 23.91 10.78
CA LYS A 395 -4.35 25.38 10.71
C LYS A 395 -4.29 25.88 9.27
N THR A 396 -3.43 25.31 8.44
CA THR A 396 -3.36 25.65 7.01
C THR A 396 -4.67 25.32 6.28
N GLY A 397 -5.31 24.19 6.62
CA GLY A 397 -6.63 23.82 6.14
C GLY A 397 -7.72 24.81 6.50
N LEU A 398 -7.74 25.29 7.75
CA LEU A 398 -8.69 26.33 8.19
C LEU A 398 -8.52 27.64 7.43
N VAL A 399 -7.28 28.10 7.24
CA VAL A 399 -7.00 29.33 6.45
C VAL A 399 -7.50 29.20 5.02
N LEU A 400 -7.33 28.02 4.38
CA LEU A 400 -7.87 27.81 3.04
C LEU A 400 -9.40 27.80 3.00
N LEU A 401 -10.07 27.29 4.04
CA LEU A 401 -11.52 27.31 4.15
C LEU A 401 -12.06 28.73 4.41
N GLU A 402 -11.36 29.54 5.20
CA GLU A 402 -11.69 30.95 5.42
C GLU A 402 -11.59 31.75 4.12
N ASP A 403 -10.53 31.54 3.34
CA ASP A 403 -10.35 32.17 2.04
C ASP A 403 -11.49 31.82 1.07
N LEU A 404 -11.89 30.54 1.05
CA LEU A 404 -13.05 30.08 0.27
C LEU A 404 -14.36 30.68 0.78
N PHE A 405 -14.56 30.80 2.09
CA PHE A 405 -15.77 31.35 2.69
C PHE A 405 -16.01 32.81 2.30
N VAL A 406 -14.94 33.60 2.19
CA VAL A 406 -15.00 35.00 1.77
C VAL A 406 -15.25 35.11 0.26
N LYS A 407 -14.53 34.33 -0.55
CA LYS A 407 -14.54 34.45 -2.02
C LYS A 407 -15.73 33.76 -2.70
N HIS A 408 -16.28 32.71 -2.11
CA HIS A 408 -17.20 31.77 -2.76
C HIS A 408 -18.45 31.48 -1.91
N PRO A 409 -19.50 32.33 -1.99
CA PRO A 409 -20.70 32.19 -1.14
C PRO A 409 -21.48 30.89 -1.35
N GLU A 410 -21.37 30.26 -2.52
CA GLU A 410 -22.06 29.03 -2.91
C GLU A 410 -21.73 27.81 -2.04
N GLY A 411 -20.53 27.77 -1.45
CA GLY A 411 -20.05 26.64 -0.63
C GLY A 411 -20.07 26.91 0.88
N ARG A 412 -20.63 28.05 1.33
CA ARG A 412 -20.52 28.52 2.73
C ARG A 412 -20.96 27.49 3.76
N ARG A 413 -22.05 26.76 3.48
CA ARG A 413 -22.53 25.68 4.34
C ARG A 413 -21.44 24.64 4.58
N ASP A 414 -20.80 24.17 3.52
CA ASP A 414 -19.80 23.10 3.60
C ASP A 414 -18.51 23.61 4.26
N TYR A 415 -18.12 24.86 4.01
CA TYR A 415 -16.96 25.48 4.65
C TYR A 415 -17.17 25.65 6.16
N LEU A 416 -18.32 26.16 6.59
CA LEU A 416 -18.68 26.32 8.02
C LEU A 416 -18.66 24.98 8.75
N TYR A 417 -19.19 23.92 8.11
CA TYR A 417 -19.16 22.58 8.68
C TYR A 417 -17.73 22.09 8.94
N TYR A 418 -16.83 22.23 7.96
CA TYR A 418 -15.45 21.77 8.11
C TYR A 418 -14.61 22.68 9.01
N MET A 419 -14.90 23.99 9.07
CA MET A 419 -14.29 24.90 10.04
C MET A 419 -14.69 24.52 11.48
N ALA A 420 -15.98 24.22 11.73
CA ALA A 420 -16.44 23.76 13.03
C ALA A 420 -15.71 22.48 13.48
N ILE A 421 -15.53 21.52 12.57
CA ILE A 421 -14.75 20.29 12.86
C ILE A 421 -13.28 20.62 13.16
N GLY A 422 -12.65 21.47 12.34
CA GLY A 422 -11.23 21.81 12.49
C GLY A 422 -10.94 22.50 13.82
N HIS A 423 -11.71 23.53 14.18
CA HIS A 423 -11.58 24.20 15.49
C HIS A 423 -11.89 23.25 16.66
N THR A 424 -12.87 22.34 16.52
CA THR A 424 -13.14 21.31 17.55
C THR A 424 -11.93 20.40 17.79
N ARG A 425 -11.21 20.03 16.72
CA ARG A 425 -10.00 19.19 16.81
C ARG A 425 -8.80 19.93 17.38
N LEU A 426 -8.69 21.24 17.11
CA LEU A 426 -7.70 22.13 17.73
C LEU A 426 -8.03 22.50 19.19
N LYS A 427 -9.20 22.06 19.69
CA LYS A 427 -9.75 22.39 21.02
C LYS A 427 -10.12 23.87 21.18
N GLU A 428 -10.33 24.56 20.06
CA GLU A 428 -10.82 25.94 19.99
C GLU A 428 -12.36 25.92 19.98
N TYR A 429 -12.96 25.41 21.06
CA TYR A 429 -14.40 25.11 21.09
C TYR A 429 -15.30 26.33 20.91
N SER A 430 -14.85 27.51 21.37
CA SER A 430 -15.60 28.76 21.22
C SER A 430 -15.78 29.15 19.75
N GLU A 431 -14.72 29.06 18.95
CA GLU A 431 -14.78 29.32 17.51
C GLU A 431 -15.54 28.21 16.79
N ALA A 432 -15.31 26.94 17.17
CA ALA A 432 -16.05 25.81 16.62
C ALA A 432 -17.58 25.96 16.78
N LEU A 433 -18.01 26.46 17.95
CA LEU A 433 -19.42 26.67 18.26
C LEU A 433 -20.03 27.78 17.40
N LYS A 434 -19.31 28.89 17.19
CA LYS A 434 -19.76 29.98 16.31
C LYS A 434 -19.99 29.47 14.88
N HIS A 435 -19.07 28.67 14.33
CA HIS A 435 -19.23 28.11 12.99
C HIS A 435 -20.39 27.11 12.89
N ALA A 436 -20.59 26.27 13.91
CA ALA A 436 -21.73 25.36 13.97
C ALA A 436 -23.08 26.11 14.05
N GLN A 437 -23.16 27.19 14.83
CA GLN A 437 -24.36 28.03 14.94
C GLN A 437 -24.64 28.78 13.64
N ALA A 438 -23.62 29.38 13.03
CA ALA A 438 -23.74 30.03 11.72
C ALA A 438 -24.20 29.05 10.62
N PHE A 439 -23.83 27.77 10.71
CA PHE A 439 -24.38 26.74 9.83
C PHE A 439 -25.87 26.52 10.09
N LEU A 440 -26.29 26.40 11.36
CA LEU A 440 -27.68 26.16 11.74
C LEU A 440 -28.61 27.34 11.44
N GLU A 441 -28.07 28.57 11.36
CA GLU A 441 -28.81 29.71 10.82
C GLU A 441 -29.19 29.53 9.34
N ILE A 442 -28.37 28.79 8.58
CA ILE A 442 -28.64 28.45 7.17
C ILE A 442 -29.54 27.21 7.07
N GLU A 443 -29.25 26.15 7.84
CA GLU A 443 -30.01 24.89 7.86
C GLU A 443 -30.40 24.46 9.29
N PRO A 444 -31.50 25.00 9.85
CA PRO A 444 -31.84 24.80 11.26
C PRO A 444 -32.23 23.36 11.61
N ASN A 445 -32.71 22.58 10.63
CA ASN A 445 -33.19 21.21 10.84
C ASN A 445 -32.11 20.13 10.60
N ASN A 446 -30.84 20.53 10.38
CA ASN A 446 -29.77 19.60 10.06
C ASN A 446 -29.31 18.83 11.31
N GLN A 447 -29.81 17.60 11.47
CA GLN A 447 -29.52 16.73 12.61
C GLN A 447 -28.01 16.48 12.83
N GLN A 448 -27.21 16.47 11.76
CA GLN A 448 -25.77 16.24 11.85
C GLN A 448 -25.05 17.39 12.53
N VAL A 449 -25.46 18.64 12.26
CA VAL A 449 -24.83 19.83 12.84
C VAL A 449 -25.36 20.13 14.24
N ILE A 450 -26.63 19.84 14.52
CA ILE A 450 -27.19 19.88 15.88
C ILE A 450 -26.39 18.93 16.80
N ALA A 451 -26.16 17.69 16.35
CA ALA A 451 -25.36 16.72 17.11
C ALA A 451 -23.89 17.18 17.28
N LEU A 452 -23.32 17.86 16.28
CA LEU A 452 -21.98 18.43 16.37
C LEU A 452 -21.92 19.58 17.39
N GLU A 453 -22.91 20.48 17.40
CA GLU A 453 -23.03 21.58 18.36
C GLU A 453 -23.12 21.06 19.80
N GLU A 454 -23.96 20.06 20.05
CA GLU A 454 -24.08 19.39 21.36
C GLU A 454 -22.76 18.74 21.79
N LEU A 455 -22.06 18.08 20.87
CA LEU A 455 -20.76 17.47 21.13
C LEU A 455 -19.71 18.53 21.50
N ILE A 456 -19.69 19.67 20.81
CA ILE A 456 -18.77 20.79 21.08
C ILE A 456 -19.04 21.34 22.48
N LYS A 457 -20.32 21.64 22.82
CA LYS A 457 -20.72 22.13 24.15
C LYS A 457 -20.28 21.18 25.26
N LYS A 458 -20.56 19.88 25.09
CA LYS A 458 -20.16 18.84 26.05
C LYS A 458 -18.64 18.77 26.25
N ARG A 459 -17.85 18.90 25.18
CA ARG A 459 -16.38 18.90 25.28
C ARG A 459 -15.83 20.16 25.95
N MET A 460 -16.43 21.31 25.65
CA MET A 460 -16.11 22.59 26.28
C MET A 460 -16.35 22.52 27.80
N ASP A 461 -17.48 21.95 28.24
CA ASP A 461 -17.79 21.77 29.68
C ASP A 461 -16.78 20.85 30.37
N ILE A 462 -16.45 19.71 29.75
CA ILE A 462 -15.47 18.75 30.30
C ILE A 462 -14.08 19.39 30.44
N GLU A 463 -13.64 20.17 29.45
CA GLU A 463 -12.35 20.86 29.52
C GLU A 463 -12.36 22.03 30.50
N GLY A 464 -13.47 22.76 30.62
CA GLY A 464 -13.69 23.77 31.66
C GLY A 464 -13.59 23.16 33.06
N MET A 465 -14.23 22.01 33.29
CA MET A 465 -14.14 21.27 34.56
C MET A 465 -12.72 20.76 34.85
N LYS A 466 -11.97 20.32 33.84
CA LYS A 466 -10.55 19.94 33.99
C LYS A 466 -9.65 21.13 34.31
N GLY A 467 -9.98 22.32 33.82
CA GLY A 467 -9.30 23.57 34.14
C GLY A 467 -9.52 23.99 35.60
N VAL A 468 -10.77 23.91 36.08
CA VAL A 468 -11.13 24.15 37.49
C VAL A 468 -10.43 23.14 38.41
N ALA A 469 -10.43 21.85 38.05
CA ALA A 469 -9.76 20.80 38.84
C ALA A 469 -8.22 20.95 38.92
N LYS A 470 -7.59 21.68 37.98
CA LYS A 470 -6.15 22.02 38.04
C LYS A 470 -5.87 23.30 38.82
N ALA A 471 -6.79 24.27 38.79
CA ALA A 471 -6.64 25.56 39.47
C ALA A 471 -7.01 25.47 40.97
N THR A 472 -7.90 24.56 41.34
CA THR A 472 -8.34 24.32 42.72
C THR A 472 -7.79 22.97 43.17
N GLY A 473 -6.53 22.93 43.62
CA GLY A 473 -5.92 21.66 44.03
C GLY A 473 -6.64 21.02 45.22
N ALA A 474 -7.53 20.04 44.98
CA ALA A 474 -7.89 18.94 45.89
C ALA A 474 -8.87 17.91 45.25
N VAL A 475 -8.39 16.67 45.12
CA VAL A 475 -9.06 15.37 45.34
C VAL A 475 -10.60 15.35 45.38
N LEU A 476 -11.23 14.74 44.37
CA LEU A 476 -12.43 13.91 44.53
C LEU A 476 -12.27 12.63 43.71
N VAL A 477 -11.47 11.72 44.28
CA VAL A 477 -11.41 10.32 43.89
C VAL A 477 -12.67 9.62 44.48
N PHE A 478 -13.25 8.67 43.73
CA PHE A 478 -14.16 7.57 44.14
C PHE A 478 -15.70 7.63 43.99
N GLY A 479 -16.36 8.73 43.58
CA GLY A 479 -17.85 8.74 43.56
C GLY A 479 -18.58 8.24 42.29
N GLY A 480 -18.01 8.39 41.10
CA GLY A 480 -18.79 8.38 39.85
C GLY A 480 -18.80 7.10 39.01
N ILE A 481 -17.88 6.16 39.26
CA ILE A 481 -17.67 5.01 38.35
C ILE A 481 -18.59 3.81 38.71
N VAL A 482 -19.15 3.76 39.92
CA VAL A 482 -20.09 2.68 40.31
C VAL A 482 -21.54 2.98 39.86
N GLY A 483 -21.95 4.25 39.78
CA GLY A 483 -23.31 4.64 39.42
C GLY A 483 -23.69 4.43 37.94
N LEU A 484 -22.72 4.54 37.03
CA LEU A 484 -22.96 4.33 35.59
C LEU A 484 -22.90 2.86 35.17
N GLY A 485 -22.24 1.99 35.95
CA GLY A 485 -22.19 0.55 35.70
C GLY A 485 -23.50 -0.19 35.99
N LEU A 486 -24.32 0.33 36.91
CA LEU A 486 -25.61 -0.29 37.29
C LEU A 486 -26.80 0.17 36.43
N ALA A 487 -26.70 1.31 35.74
CA ALA A 487 -27.76 1.82 34.86
C ALA A 487 -27.79 1.17 33.47
N LEU A 488 -26.70 0.53 33.04
CA LEU A 488 -26.60 -0.15 31.74
C LEU A 488 -26.96 -1.65 31.77
N LEU A 489 -27.40 -2.17 32.92
CA LEU A 489 -27.87 -3.57 33.06
C LEU A 489 -29.40 -3.71 33.10
N LYS A 490 -30.15 -2.64 32.79
CA LYS A 490 -31.60 -2.71 32.56
C LYS A 490 -32.00 -1.88 31.35
N LYS A 491 -31.80 -2.46 30.16
CA LYS A 491 -32.74 -2.32 29.04
C LYS A 491 -32.57 -3.45 28.05
#